data_AF-A0A0A2DZX5-F1
#
_entry.id   AF-A0A0A2DZX5-F1
#
_cell.length_a   1.000
_cell.length_b   1.000
_cell.length_c   1.000
_cell.angle_alpha   90.00
_cell.angle_beta   90.00
_cell.angle_gamma   90.00
#
_symmetry.space_group_name_H-M   'P 1'
#
loop_
_entity.id
_entity.type
_entity.pdbx_description
1 polymer ?
#
loop_
_entity_poly.entity_id
_entity_poly.type
_entity_poly.pdbx_seq_one_letter_code
_entity_poly.pdbx_strand_id
1 'polypeptide(L)'
;MGKTILHRPFFAQLLKYSVVGASNTILTAGVIWIVQEILIWSPSIANALGYLAGLINGFIWNSRWTFSSRMSVKRLVSFVSIFGFCYVIQFFAFHSFNAWEAWCDLIRLVTPKYVFVNQLASMGVFTTFNFLLNKFITYSRRME
;
A
#
# COMPACT_ATOMS: atom_id res chain seq x y z
N MET A 1 -13.62 -5.71 28.66
CA MET A 1 -12.14 -5.80 28.65
C MET A 1 -11.63 -4.95 27.47
N GLY A 2 -11.60 -3.63 27.64
CA GLY A 2 -11.39 -2.66 26.55
C GLY A 2 -10.28 -1.69 26.89
N LYS A 3 -9.04 -2.05 26.58
CA LYS A 3 -7.87 -1.18 26.71
C LYS A 3 -6.83 -1.64 25.69
N THR A 4 -6.75 -1.02 24.50
CA THR A 4 -5.47 -0.97 23.73
C THR A 4 -5.44 -0.15 22.44
N ILE A 5 -6.54 0.38 21.88
CA ILE A 5 -6.43 1.10 20.59
C ILE A 5 -5.83 2.52 20.77
N LEU A 6 -5.95 3.14 21.96
CA LEU A 6 -5.62 4.55 22.17
C LEU A 6 -4.24 4.84 22.80
N HIS A 7 -3.44 3.83 23.16
CA HIS A 7 -2.17 4.04 23.90
C HIS A 7 -0.90 3.98 23.04
N ARG A 8 -1.01 3.63 21.75
CA ARG A 8 0.16 3.59 20.86
C ARG A 8 0.32 4.96 20.18
N PRO A 9 1.48 5.62 20.28
CA PRO A 9 1.68 6.92 19.65
C PRO A 9 1.51 6.81 18.13
N PHE A 10 0.90 7.82 17.52
CA PHE A 10 0.59 7.88 16.08
C PHE A 10 1.78 7.44 15.22
N PHE A 11 2.97 7.93 15.57
CA PHE A 11 4.21 7.65 14.86
C PHE A 11 4.63 6.18 14.90
N ALA A 12 4.41 5.50 16.04
CA ALA A 12 4.71 4.07 16.13
C ALA A 12 3.78 3.22 15.25
N GLN A 13 2.52 3.62 15.10
CA GLN A 13 1.60 2.95 14.17
C GLN A 13 2.00 3.18 12.72
N LEU A 14 2.41 4.41 12.38
CA LEU A 14 2.91 4.73 11.05
C LEU A 14 4.15 3.90 10.70
N LEU A 15 5.14 3.83 11.61
CA LEU A 15 6.34 3.01 11.40
C LEU A 15 6.00 1.52 11.19
N LYS A 16 5.15 0.95 12.04
CA LYS A 16 4.69 -0.44 11.87
C LYS A 16 3.99 -0.64 10.53
N TYR A 17 3.10 0.28 10.15
CA TYR A 17 2.40 0.23 8.87
C TYR A 17 3.37 0.28 7.69
N SER A 18 4.38 1.14 7.74
CA SER A 18 5.45 1.21 6.74
C SER A 18 6.26 -0.09 6.66
N VAL A 19 6.59 -0.70 7.81
CA VAL A 19 7.28 -2.01 7.85
C VAL A 19 6.43 -3.11 7.22
N VAL A 20 5.13 -3.16 7.53
CA VAL A 20 4.20 -4.09 6.89
C VAL A 20 4.12 -3.82 5.39
N GLY A 21 4.11 -2.56 4.96
CA GLY A 21 4.15 -2.16 3.55
C GLY A 21 5.39 -2.68 2.83
N ALA A 22 6.58 -2.50 3.41
CA ALA A 22 7.82 -3.01 2.85
C ALA A 22 7.82 -4.55 2.76
N SER A 23 7.35 -5.23 3.81
CA SER A 23 7.17 -6.69 3.82
C SER A 23 6.22 -7.15 2.72
N ASN A 24 5.11 -6.44 2.50
CA ASN A 24 4.18 -6.71 1.42
C ASN A 24 4.85 -6.62 0.05
N THR A 25 5.63 -5.56 -0.20
CA THR A 25 6.30 -5.38 -1.49
C THR A 25 7.29 -6.51 -1.76
N ILE A 26 8.10 -6.89 -0.76
CA ILE A 26 9.06 -7.99 -0.87
C ILE A 26 8.31 -9.31 -1.14
N LEU A 27 7.24 -9.58 -0.40
CA LEU A 27 6.43 -10.80 -0.59
C LEU A 27 5.79 -10.84 -1.97
N THR A 28 5.15 -9.75 -2.40
CA THR A 28 4.52 -9.66 -3.72
C THR A 28 5.54 -9.87 -4.84
N ALA A 29 6.70 -9.22 -4.77
CA ALA A 29 7.76 -9.40 -5.75
C ALA A 29 8.29 -10.84 -5.77
N GLY A 30 8.51 -11.44 -4.59
CA GLY A 30 8.94 -12.83 -4.46
C GLY A 30 7.93 -13.83 -5.04
N VAL A 31 6.64 -13.64 -4.78
CA VAL A 31 5.58 -14.49 -5.35
C VAL A 31 5.51 -14.34 -6.86
N ILE A 32 5.57 -13.12 -7.40
CA ILE A 32 5.58 -12.89 -8.85
C ILE A 32 6.77 -13.60 -9.48
N TRP A 33 7.97 -13.42 -8.92
CA TRP A 33 9.19 -14.04 -9.42
C TRP A 33 9.12 -15.57 -9.40
N ILE A 34 8.66 -16.17 -8.29
CA ILE A 34 8.47 -17.63 -8.19
C ILE A 34 7.50 -18.14 -9.27
N VAL A 35 6.35 -17.47 -9.43
CA VAL A 35 5.32 -17.94 -10.37
C VAL A 35 5.78 -17.78 -11.83
N GLN A 36 6.51 -16.72 -12.16
CA GLN A 36 7.02 -16.50 -13.51
C GLN A 36 8.22 -17.38 -13.85
N GLU A 37 9.22 -17.44 -12.97
CA GLU A 37 10.51 -18.05 -13.30
C GLU A 37 10.56 -19.55 -12.95
N ILE A 38 9.85 -19.97 -11.89
CA ILE A 38 9.85 -21.37 -11.44
C ILE A 38 8.66 -22.12 -12.02
N LEU A 39 7.45 -21.54 -11.93
CA LEU A 39 6.24 -22.20 -12.44
C LEU A 39 6.00 -21.95 -13.93
N ILE A 40 6.69 -20.97 -14.54
CA ILE A 40 6.57 -20.61 -15.97
C ILE A 40 5.12 -20.27 -16.34
N TRP A 41 4.39 -19.66 -15.41
CA TRP A 41 3.03 -19.22 -15.63
C TRP A 41 2.99 -17.82 -16.26
N SER A 42 1.85 -17.49 -16.86
CA SER A 42 1.71 -16.20 -17.53
C SER A 42 1.92 -15.03 -16.56
N PRO A 43 2.50 -13.91 -17.03
CA PRO A 43 2.72 -12.73 -16.19
C PRO A 43 1.46 -12.21 -15.51
N SER A 44 0.31 -12.35 -16.15
CA SER A 44 -0.98 -11.94 -15.60
C SER A 44 -1.36 -12.76 -14.36
N ILE A 45 -1.17 -14.08 -14.40
CA ILE A 45 -1.47 -14.96 -13.27
C ILE A 45 -0.48 -14.70 -12.13
N ALA A 46 0.81 -14.54 -12.44
CA ALA A 46 1.82 -14.21 -11.45
C ALA A 46 1.51 -12.90 -10.71
N ASN A 47 1.14 -11.84 -11.44
CA ASN A 47 0.71 -10.58 -10.85
C ASN A 47 -0.52 -10.77 -9.96
N ALA A 48 -1.55 -11.46 -10.44
CA ALA A 48 -2.76 -11.70 -9.66
C ALA A 48 -2.45 -12.40 -8.32
N LEU A 49 -1.64 -13.47 -8.35
CA LEU A 49 -1.23 -14.20 -7.15
C LEU A 49 -0.35 -13.34 -6.22
N GLY A 50 0.58 -12.57 -6.77
CA GLY A 50 1.46 -11.69 -5.98
C GLY A 50 0.68 -10.59 -5.25
N TYR A 51 -0.28 -9.96 -5.94
CA TYR A 51 -1.14 -8.95 -5.32
C TYR A 51 -2.09 -9.56 -4.27
N LEU A 52 -2.65 -10.74 -4.53
CA LEU A 52 -3.47 -11.46 -3.54
C LEU A 52 -2.67 -11.80 -2.28
N ALA A 53 -1.47 -12.35 -2.44
CA ALA A 53 -0.58 -12.67 -1.32
C ALA A 53 -0.22 -11.41 -0.51
N GLY A 54 0.12 -10.32 -1.20
CA GLY A 54 0.42 -9.03 -0.58
C GLY A 54 -0.77 -8.43 0.18
N LEU A 55 -1.98 -8.48 -0.39
CA LEU A 55 -3.20 -8.00 0.27
C LEU A 55 -3.53 -8.80 1.53
N ILE A 56 -3.42 -10.14 1.46
CA ILE A 56 -3.66 -11.02 2.61
C ILE A 56 -2.64 -10.75 3.72
N ASN A 57 -1.35 -10.70 3.38
CA ASN A 57 -0.28 -10.40 4.34
C ASN A 57 -0.49 -9.02 4.98
N GLY A 58 -0.78 -8.01 4.17
CA GLY A 58 -1.04 -6.64 4.62
C GLY A 58 -2.22 -6.57 5.57
N PHE A 59 -3.32 -7.25 5.27
CA PHE A 59 -4.50 -7.26 6.13
C PHE A 59 -4.23 -7.96 7.46
N ILE A 60 -3.57 -9.13 7.44
CA ILE A 60 -3.25 -9.91 8.64
C ILE A 60 -2.35 -9.10 9.58
N TRP A 61 -1.22 -8.59 9.08
CA TRP A 61 -0.24 -7.90 9.92
C TRP A 61 -0.73 -6.53 10.37
N ASN A 62 -1.45 -5.79 9.53
CA ASN A 62 -2.05 -4.53 9.98
C ASN A 62 -3.11 -4.78 11.04
N SER A 63 -3.94 -5.81 10.88
CA SER A 63 -4.96 -6.17 11.89
C SER A 63 -4.31 -6.60 13.20
N ARG A 64 -3.37 -7.55 13.19
CA ARG A 64 -2.81 -8.16 14.40
C ARG A 64 -1.75 -7.29 15.09
N TRP A 65 -0.88 -6.65 14.34
CA TRP A 65 0.33 -6.00 14.87
C TRP A 65 0.29 -4.47 14.84
N THR A 66 -0.15 -3.88 13.73
CA THR A 66 -0.20 -2.40 13.59
C THR A 66 -1.31 -1.80 14.45
N PHE A 67 -2.54 -2.31 14.28
CA PHE A 67 -3.74 -1.76 14.93
C PHE A 67 -4.28 -2.65 16.06
N SER A 68 -3.73 -3.87 16.24
CA SER A 68 -4.10 -4.81 17.31
C SER A 68 -5.62 -4.99 17.46
N SER A 69 -6.27 -5.28 16.34
CA SER A 69 -7.71 -5.36 16.19
C SER A 69 -8.14 -6.76 15.73
N ARG A 70 -9.38 -7.15 16.05
CA ARG A 70 -9.94 -8.43 15.59
C ARG A 70 -10.14 -8.43 14.07
N MET A 71 -9.73 -9.50 13.40
CA MET A 71 -9.99 -9.67 11.97
C MET A 71 -11.48 -9.95 11.75
N SER A 72 -12.08 -9.29 10.76
CA SER A 72 -13.45 -9.54 10.33
C SER A 72 -13.59 -9.31 8.83
N VAL A 73 -14.58 -9.94 8.19
CA VAL A 73 -14.85 -9.77 6.76
C VAL A 73 -15.17 -8.30 6.45
N LYS A 74 -15.93 -7.61 7.32
CA LYS A 74 -16.22 -6.17 7.17
C LYS A 74 -14.93 -5.33 7.11
N ARG A 75 -13.94 -5.65 7.94
CA ARG A 75 -12.64 -4.96 7.92
C ARG A 75 -11.82 -5.33 6.69
N LEU A 76 -11.86 -6.58 6.24
CA LEU A 76 -11.19 -6.99 5.00
C LEU A 76 -11.75 -6.23 3.80
N VAL A 77 -13.08 -6.17 3.67
CA VAL A 77 -13.75 -5.41 2.59
C VAL A 77 -13.37 -3.93 2.67
N SER A 78 -13.45 -3.33 3.86
CA SER A 78 -13.03 -1.93 4.05
C SER A 78 -11.56 -1.69 3.68
N PHE A 79 -10.65 -2.58 4.09
CA PHE A 79 -9.22 -2.52 3.79
C PHE A 79 -8.97 -2.58 2.28
N VAL A 80 -9.59 -3.53 1.58
CA VAL A 80 -9.46 -3.70 0.13
C VAL A 80 -10.07 -2.51 -0.62
N SER A 81 -11.23 -2.00 -0.19
CA SER A 81 -11.84 -0.82 -0.79
C SER A 81 -10.96 0.43 -0.65
N ILE A 82 -10.36 0.64 0.53
CA ILE A 82 -9.43 1.75 0.77
C ILE A 82 -8.16 1.58 -0.06
N PHE A 83 -7.62 0.36 -0.14
CA PHE A 83 -6.46 0.06 -0.98
C PHE A 83 -6.73 0.43 -2.45
N GLY A 84 -7.87 -0.02 -3.00
CA GLY A 84 -8.27 0.28 -4.37
C GLY A 84 -8.48 1.78 -4.60
N PHE A 85 -9.15 2.46 -3.66
CA PHE A 85 -9.34 3.91 -3.73
C PHE A 85 -8.01 4.68 -3.71
N CYS A 86 -7.09 4.33 -2.81
CA CYS A 86 -5.77 4.93 -2.75
C CYS A 86 -4.94 4.66 -4.01
N TYR A 87 -5.11 3.49 -4.63
CA TYR A 87 -4.41 3.16 -5.89
C TYR A 87 -4.85 4.09 -7.02
N VAL A 88 -6.14 4.42 -7.10
CA VAL A 88 -6.65 5.42 -8.04
C VAL A 88 -6.03 6.80 -7.77
N ILE A 89 -5.96 7.23 -6.51
CA ILE A 89 -5.28 8.48 -6.12
C ILE A 89 -3.81 8.46 -6.55
N GLN A 90 -3.10 7.35 -6.33
CA GLN A 90 -1.70 7.18 -6.73
C GLN A 90 -1.53 7.34 -8.24
N PHE A 91 -2.42 6.72 -9.02
CA PHE A 91 -2.38 6.79 -10.48
C PHE A 91 -2.52 8.24 -10.98
N PHE A 92 -3.49 8.99 -10.42
CA PHE A 92 -3.66 10.41 -10.74
C PHE A 92 -2.47 11.25 -10.29
N ALA A 93 -1.98 11.04 -9.07
CA ALA A 93 -0.81 11.76 -8.57
C ALA A 93 0.42 11.55 -9.46
N PHE A 94 0.68 10.31 -9.89
CA PHE A 94 1.77 10.00 -10.80
C PHE A 94 1.61 10.73 -12.13
N HIS A 95 0.43 10.70 -12.74
CA HIS A 95 0.19 11.41 -14.01
C HIS A 95 0.30 12.93 -13.84
N SER A 96 -0.20 13.49 -12.74
CA SER A 96 -0.09 14.92 -12.44
C SER A 96 1.36 15.36 -12.22
N PHE A 97 2.18 14.57 -11.52
CA PHE A 97 3.60 14.87 -11.33
C PHE A 97 4.37 14.84 -12.66
N ASN A 98 4.14 13.80 -13.48
CA ASN A 98 4.77 13.73 -14.81
C ASN A 98 4.28 14.84 -15.75
N ALA A 99 3.00 15.22 -15.67
CA ALA A 99 2.45 16.34 -16.44
C ALA A 99 3.00 17.69 -15.99
N TRP A 100 3.13 17.91 -14.67
CA TRP A 100 3.73 19.14 -14.11
C TRP A 100 5.17 19.33 -14.60
N GLU A 101 5.99 18.27 -14.56
CA GLU A 101 7.36 18.31 -15.08
C GLU A 101 7.40 18.53 -16.59
N ALA A 102 6.40 18.04 -17.34
CA ALA A 102 6.25 18.29 -18.77
C ALA A 102 5.90 19.75 -19.11
N TRP A 103 5.35 20.53 -18.17
CA TRP A 103 5.05 21.97 -18.32
C TRP A 103 6.23 22.86 -17.88
N CYS A 104 7.18 22.32 -17.11
CA CYS A 104 8.42 23.00 -16.74
C CYS A 104 9.54 22.68 -17.75
N ASP A 105 9.48 23.29 -18.95
CA ASP A 105 10.41 23.05 -20.07
C ASP A 105 11.86 23.58 -19.83
N LEU A 106 12.59 22.93 -18.93
CA LEU A 106 14.07 23.00 -18.87
C LEU A 106 14.75 21.67 -18.48
N ILE A 107 14.01 20.67 -17.98
CA ILE A 107 14.57 19.43 -17.39
C ILE A 107 14.54 18.23 -18.35
N ARG A 108 13.88 18.33 -19.51
CA ARG A 108 13.72 17.20 -20.46
C ARG A 108 14.99 16.71 -21.14
N LEU A 109 16.05 17.52 -21.20
CA LEU A 109 17.30 17.14 -21.87
C LEU A 109 18.25 16.35 -20.96
N VAL A 110 17.95 16.22 -19.67
CA VAL A 110 18.84 15.57 -18.71
C VAL A 110 18.06 14.56 -17.87
N THR A 111 18.15 13.28 -18.26
CA THR A 111 18.02 12.07 -17.42
C THR A 111 16.65 11.36 -17.29
N PRO A 112 16.57 10.05 -17.62
CA PRO A 112 15.50 9.11 -17.23
C PRO A 112 15.27 8.93 -15.71
N LYS A 113 16.00 9.65 -14.85
CA LYS A 113 16.05 9.48 -13.39
C LYS A 113 14.79 10.00 -12.66
N TYR A 114 14.03 10.90 -13.26
CA TYR A 114 12.90 11.58 -12.61
C TYR A 114 11.60 10.77 -12.58
N VAL A 115 11.36 9.88 -13.56
CA VAL A 115 10.18 9.00 -13.56
C VAL A 115 10.14 8.11 -12.31
N PHE A 116 11.30 7.60 -11.90
CA PHE A 116 11.44 6.81 -10.67
C PHE A 116 11.15 7.65 -9.42
N VAL A 117 11.64 8.90 -9.37
CA VAL A 117 11.36 9.82 -8.25
C VAL A 117 9.88 10.13 -8.15
N ASN A 118 9.21 10.40 -9.28
CA ASN A 118 7.77 10.61 -9.33
C ASN A 118 7.00 9.38 -8.87
N GLN A 119 7.43 8.18 -9.28
CA GLN A 119 6.83 6.94 -8.83
C GLN A 119 6.95 6.75 -7.32
N LEU A 120 8.13 7.02 -6.73
CA LEU A 120 8.33 6.98 -5.29
C LEU A 120 7.51 8.04 -4.56
N ALA A 121 7.42 9.26 -5.11
CA ALA A 121 6.59 10.32 -4.55
C ALA A 121 5.11 9.92 -4.52
N SER A 122 4.59 9.37 -5.62
CA SER A 122 3.22 8.86 -5.68
C SER A 122 2.99 7.66 -4.75
N MET A 123 3.99 6.79 -4.56
CA MET A 123 3.94 5.74 -3.54
C MET A 123 3.86 6.32 -2.12
N GLY A 124 4.58 7.42 -1.84
CA GLY A 124 4.48 8.13 -0.56
C GLY A 124 3.07 8.68 -0.31
N VAL A 125 2.45 9.27 -1.34
CA VAL A 125 1.05 9.71 -1.30
C VAL A 125 0.13 8.52 -1.00
N PHE A 126 0.26 7.44 -1.75
CA PHE A 126 -0.50 6.21 -1.54
C PHE A 126 -0.40 5.73 -0.09
N THR A 127 0.81 5.51 0.42
CA THR A 127 1.03 4.97 1.77
C THR A 127 0.45 5.87 2.85
N THR A 128 0.58 7.19 2.70
CA THR A 128 0.07 8.16 3.67
C THR A 128 -1.45 8.13 3.74
N PHE A 129 -2.13 8.25 2.59
CA PHE A 129 -3.59 8.21 2.56
C PHE A 129 -4.13 6.84 2.99
N ASN A 130 -3.48 5.76 2.56
CA ASN A 130 -3.88 4.41 2.89
C ASN A 130 -3.77 4.14 4.40
N PHE A 131 -2.70 4.61 5.04
CA PHE A 131 -2.55 4.56 6.50
C PHE A 131 -3.64 5.36 7.20
N LEU A 132 -3.86 6.62 6.82
CA LEU A 132 -4.82 7.50 7.48
C LEU A 132 -6.25 6.96 7.36
N LEU A 133 -6.67 6.56 6.17
CA LEU A 133 -8.00 6.00 5.94
C LEU A 133 -8.20 4.69 6.70
N ASN A 134 -7.22 3.78 6.68
CA ASN A 134 -7.33 2.55 7.46
C ASN A 134 -7.42 2.81 8.97
N LYS A 135 -6.60 3.75 9.47
CA LYS A 135 -6.60 4.14 10.88
C LYS A 135 -7.95 4.69 11.32
N PHE A 136 -8.56 5.57 10.53
CA PHE A 136 -9.78 6.28 10.91
C PHE A 136 -11.08 5.60 10.48
N ILE A 137 -11.04 4.71 9.48
CA ILE A 137 -12.23 4.01 8.95
C ILE A 137 -12.18 2.53 9.33
N THR A 138 -11.23 1.77 8.79
CA THR A 138 -11.19 0.30 8.94
C THR A 138 -11.00 -0.14 10.38
N TYR A 139 -10.10 0.52 11.11
CA TYR A 139 -9.71 0.17 12.48
C TYR A 139 -10.31 1.09 13.54
N SER A 140 -11.32 1.90 13.17
CA SER A 140 -12.08 2.70 14.12
C SER A 140 -13.00 1.85 14.98
N ARG A 141 -13.28 2.30 16.21
CA ARG A 141 -14.14 1.59 17.18
C ARG A 141 -15.56 1.33 16.67
N ARG A 142 -16.03 2.07 15.66
CA ARG A 142 -17.36 1.87 15.03
C ARG A 142 -17.48 0.51 14.33
N MET A 143 -16.36 -0.16 14.07
CA MET A 143 -16.28 -1.45 13.37
C MET A 143 -15.99 -2.63 14.32
N GLU A 144 -16.07 -2.44 15.66
CA GLU A 144 -16.02 -3.51 16.67
C GLU A 144 -17.39 -4.17 16.87
#